data_AF-A0A6M0G145-F1
#
_entry.id   AF-A0A6M0G145-F1
#
_cell.length_a   1.000
_cell.length_b   1.000
_cell.length_c   1.000
_cell.angle_alpha   90.00
_cell.angle_beta   90.00
_cell.angle_gamma   90.00
#
_symmetry.space_group_name_H-M   'P 1'
#
loop_
_entity.id
_entity.type
_entity.pdbx_description
1 polymer ?
#
loop_
_entity_poly.entity_id
_entity_poly.type
_entity_poly.pdbx_seq_one_letter_code
_entity_poly.pdbx_strand_id
1 'polypeptide(L)'
;MPKESVYRRQARANEGTAKAARLGFPDWAVIMCFYAALHWINDYALRQGKKIYDSDVSDSSQHSARRKYVKKLARDNKWGDLQDAYQTLYQASMTARYLEDLEGKDITAIEHYAKYGVDFAFKCLEIIKNRLED
;
A
#
# COMPACT_ATOMS: atom_id res chain seq x y z
N MET A 1 -24.14 15.02 2.31
CA MET A 1 -22.86 14.45 1.83
C MET A 1 -22.99 12.94 1.77
N PRO A 2 -22.52 12.27 0.70
CA PRO A 2 -22.54 10.81 0.68
C PRO A 2 -21.66 10.25 1.81
N LYS A 3 -22.09 9.13 2.38
CA LYS A 3 -21.36 8.41 3.44
C LYS A 3 -20.00 7.97 2.90
N GLU A 4 -18.95 8.21 3.66
CA GLU A 4 -17.58 7.77 3.34
C GLU A 4 -17.54 6.24 3.10
N SER A 5 -16.79 5.79 2.08
CA SER A 5 -16.66 4.37 1.79
C SER A 5 -15.97 3.62 2.93
N VAL A 6 -16.23 2.32 3.06
CA VAL A 6 -15.51 1.47 4.03
C VAL A 6 -14.01 1.46 3.75
N TYR A 7 -13.61 1.50 2.48
CA TYR A 7 -12.21 1.52 2.07
C TYR A 7 -11.52 2.80 2.52
N ARG A 8 -12.15 3.97 2.35
CA ARG A 8 -11.55 5.24 2.77
C ARG A 8 -11.37 5.30 4.29
N ARG A 9 -12.36 4.86 5.07
CA ARG A 9 -12.23 4.73 6.54
C ARG A 9 -11.07 3.82 6.93
N GLN A 10 -10.98 2.64 6.31
CA GLN A 10 -9.92 1.68 6.61
C GLN A 10 -8.54 2.22 6.20
N ALA A 11 -8.44 2.94 5.08
CA ALA A 11 -7.19 3.55 4.63
C ALA A 11 -6.67 4.58 5.65
N ARG A 12 -7.54 5.46 6.16
CA ARG A 12 -7.19 6.45 7.20
C ARG A 12 -6.81 5.79 8.52
N ALA A 13 -7.54 4.75 8.93
CA ALA A 13 -7.22 4.01 10.14
C ALA A 13 -5.82 3.37 10.04
N ASN A 14 -5.51 2.72 8.92
CA ASN A 14 -4.20 2.12 8.68
C ASN A 14 -3.09 3.17 8.62
N GLU A 15 -3.31 4.34 8.01
CA GLU A 15 -2.35 5.44 8.04
C GLU A 15 -2.08 5.93 9.48
N GLY A 16 -3.11 6.02 10.31
CA GLY A 16 -2.99 6.33 11.74
C GLY A 16 -2.14 5.29 12.48
N THR A 17 -2.41 4.00 12.25
CA THR A 17 -1.61 2.90 12.81
C THR A 17 -0.17 2.96 12.33
N ALA A 18 0.08 3.25 11.05
CA ALA A 18 1.43 3.38 10.51
C ALA A 18 2.22 4.48 11.25
N LYS A 19 1.59 5.65 11.47
CA LYS A 19 2.18 6.76 12.22
C LYS A 19 2.53 6.37 13.65
N ALA A 20 1.64 5.65 14.34
CA ALA A 20 1.87 5.18 15.70
C ALA A 20 3.00 4.13 15.79
N ALA A 21 3.09 3.24 14.78
CA ALA A 21 4.10 2.19 14.73
C ALA A 21 5.50 2.69 14.34
N ARG A 22 5.61 3.87 13.70
CA ARG A 22 6.84 4.36 13.04
C ARG A 22 8.13 4.23 13.84
N LEU A 23 8.11 4.47 15.14
CA LEU A 23 9.32 4.47 15.99
C LEU A 23 9.58 3.14 16.70
N GLY A 24 8.53 2.41 17.08
CA GLY A 24 8.67 1.17 17.87
C GLY A 24 8.57 -0.12 17.06
N PHE A 25 7.85 -0.07 15.94
CA PHE A 25 7.52 -1.22 15.09
C PHE A 25 7.59 -0.80 13.61
N PRO A 26 8.80 -0.50 13.10
CA PRO A 26 8.96 0.13 11.78
C PRO A 26 8.52 -0.80 10.63
N ASP A 27 8.66 -2.11 10.76
CA ASP A 27 8.09 -3.11 9.86
C ASP A 27 6.55 -3.01 9.78
N TRP A 28 5.87 -2.86 10.93
CA TRP A 28 4.43 -2.64 11.00
C TRP A 28 4.04 -1.29 10.38
N ALA A 29 4.87 -0.26 10.52
CA ALA A 29 4.63 1.01 9.85
C ALA A 29 4.61 0.85 8.31
N VAL A 30 5.55 0.08 7.75
CA VAL A 30 5.59 -0.25 6.31
C VAL A 30 4.35 -1.05 5.89
N ILE A 31 4.01 -2.09 6.65
CA ILE A 31 2.85 -2.94 6.41
C ILE A 31 1.56 -2.09 6.38
N MET A 32 1.40 -1.21 7.36
CA MET A 32 0.22 -0.36 7.48
C MET A 32 0.16 0.71 6.39
N CYS A 33 1.28 1.27 5.95
CA CYS A 33 1.34 2.13 4.77
C CYS A 33 0.86 1.41 3.51
N PHE A 34 1.28 0.16 3.30
CA PHE A 34 0.83 -0.65 2.17
C PHE A 34 -0.67 -1.00 2.26
N TYR A 35 -1.17 -1.40 3.43
CA TYR A 35 -2.60 -1.65 3.62
C TYR A 35 -3.44 -0.37 3.49
N ALA A 36 -2.92 0.79 3.87
CA ALA A 36 -3.58 2.07 3.59
C ALA A 36 -3.67 2.32 2.07
N ALA A 37 -2.55 2.16 1.35
CA ALA A 37 -2.47 2.36 -0.09
C ALA A 37 -3.44 1.47 -0.87
N LEU A 38 -3.55 0.17 -0.54
CA LEU A 38 -4.48 -0.71 -1.25
C LEU A 38 -5.95 -0.34 -1.01
N HIS A 39 -6.28 0.20 0.16
CA HIS A 39 -7.64 0.67 0.43
C HIS A 39 -7.93 2.00 -0.28
N TRP A 40 -6.95 2.89 -0.42
CA TRP A 40 -7.08 4.06 -1.30
C TRP A 40 -7.35 3.67 -2.75
N ILE A 41 -6.67 2.64 -3.27
CA ILE A 41 -6.92 2.10 -4.62
C ILE A 41 -8.34 1.53 -4.74
N ASN A 42 -8.80 0.79 -3.73
CA ASN A 42 -10.16 0.25 -3.74
C ASN A 42 -11.23 1.35 -3.64
N ASP A 43 -11.02 2.40 -2.83
CA ASP A 43 -11.91 3.56 -2.76
C ASP A 43 -12.01 4.27 -4.12
N TYR A 44 -10.87 4.51 -4.76
CA TYR A 44 -10.84 5.13 -6.08
C TYR A 44 -11.59 4.29 -7.12
N ALA A 45 -11.30 2.98 -7.20
CA ALA A 45 -12.00 2.10 -8.12
C ALA A 45 -13.51 2.10 -7.89
N LEU A 46 -13.95 2.07 -6.62
CA LEU A 46 -15.36 2.13 -6.26
C LEU A 46 -16.02 3.44 -6.75
N ARG A 47 -15.38 4.60 -6.55
CA ARG A 47 -15.88 5.89 -7.05
C ARG A 47 -15.97 5.95 -8.58
N GLN A 48 -15.08 5.24 -9.27
CA GLN A 48 -15.09 5.12 -10.73
C GLN A 48 -16.04 4.03 -11.25
N GLY A 49 -16.82 3.37 -10.38
CA GLY A 49 -17.71 2.27 -10.77
C GLY A 49 -16.98 1.02 -11.28
N LYS A 50 -15.71 0.83 -10.91
CA LYS A 50 -14.86 -0.28 -11.35
C LYS A 50 -14.74 -1.35 -10.27
N LYS A 51 -14.77 -2.61 -10.68
CA LYS A 51 -14.49 -3.78 -9.84
C LYS A 51 -13.07 -4.27 -10.14
N ILE A 52 -12.22 -4.41 -9.12
CA ILE A 52 -10.81 -4.83 -9.30
C ILE A 52 -10.69 -6.36 -9.37
N TYR A 53 -11.53 -7.10 -8.63
CA TYR A 53 -11.51 -8.56 -8.57
C TYR A 53 -12.93 -9.09 -8.33
N ASP A 54 -13.20 -10.32 -8.78
CA ASP A 54 -14.43 -11.06 -8.48
C ASP A 54 -14.41 -11.68 -7.07
N SER A 55 -15.56 -12.09 -6.56
CA SER A 55 -15.74 -12.52 -5.16
C SER A 55 -14.96 -13.79 -4.79
N ASP A 56 -14.51 -14.58 -5.77
CA ASP A 56 -13.93 -15.92 -5.56
C ASP A 56 -12.40 -15.95 -5.74
N VAL A 57 -11.73 -14.83 -5.49
CA VAL A 57 -10.31 -14.62 -5.81
C VAL A 57 -9.47 -14.68 -4.52
N SER A 58 -8.45 -15.54 -4.48
CA SER A 58 -7.53 -15.69 -3.34
C SER A 58 -6.71 -14.42 -3.06
N ASP A 59 -6.20 -14.24 -1.85
CA ASP A 59 -5.53 -12.99 -1.44
C ASP A 59 -4.31 -12.62 -2.31
N SER A 60 -3.46 -13.60 -2.66
CA SER A 60 -2.32 -13.38 -3.57
C SER A 60 -2.77 -12.91 -4.96
N SER A 61 -3.89 -13.44 -5.44
CA SER A 61 -4.50 -13.00 -6.69
C SER A 61 -5.18 -11.63 -6.58
N GLN A 62 -5.68 -11.22 -5.42
CA GLN A 62 -6.19 -9.87 -5.21
C GLN A 62 -5.07 -8.81 -5.20
N HIS A 63 -3.93 -9.09 -4.55
CA HIS A 63 -2.76 -8.20 -4.63
C HIS A 63 -2.28 -8.03 -6.08
N SER A 64 -2.24 -9.13 -6.83
CA SER A 64 -1.87 -9.13 -8.25
C SER A 64 -2.88 -8.35 -9.11
N ALA A 65 -4.18 -8.50 -8.85
CA ALA A 65 -5.24 -7.75 -9.53
C ALA A 65 -5.13 -6.25 -9.26
N ARG A 66 -4.91 -5.85 -8.00
CA ARG A 66 -4.68 -4.44 -7.62
C ARG A 66 -3.45 -3.86 -8.32
N ARG A 67 -2.32 -4.59 -8.36
CA ARG A 67 -1.12 -4.14 -9.11
C ARG A 67 -1.42 -3.94 -10.61
N LYS A 68 -2.13 -4.87 -11.25
CA LYS A 68 -2.54 -4.74 -12.65
C LYS A 68 -3.45 -3.51 -12.87
N TYR A 69 -4.39 -3.30 -11.95
CA TYR A 69 -5.26 -2.13 -11.97
C TYR A 69 -4.47 -0.83 -11.83
N VAL A 70 -3.55 -0.73 -10.85
CA VAL A 70 -2.69 0.45 -10.65
C VAL A 70 -1.85 0.72 -11.90
N LYS A 71 -1.22 -0.31 -12.47
CA LYS A 71 -0.42 -0.18 -13.71
C LYS A 71 -1.25 0.37 -14.88
N LYS A 72 -2.47 -0.14 -15.07
CA LYS A 72 -3.40 0.38 -16.09
C LYS A 72 -3.77 1.83 -15.80
N LEU A 73 -4.18 2.13 -14.56
CA LEU A 73 -4.58 3.47 -14.13
C LEU A 73 -3.45 4.50 -14.34
N ALA A 74 -2.24 4.15 -13.90
CA ALA A 74 -1.04 4.97 -14.05
C ALA A 74 -0.73 5.25 -15.52
N ARG A 75 -0.78 4.24 -16.38
CA ARG A 75 -0.54 4.41 -17.82
C ARG A 75 -1.60 5.31 -18.45
N ASP A 76 -2.88 5.04 -18.19
CA ASP A 76 -4.00 5.74 -18.83
C ASP A 76 -4.03 7.24 -18.43
N ASN A 77 -3.55 7.59 -17.23
CA ASN A 77 -3.50 8.97 -16.73
C ASN A 77 -2.10 9.62 -16.76
N LYS A 78 -1.08 8.91 -17.26
CA LYS A 78 0.34 9.33 -17.22
C LYS A 78 0.88 9.61 -15.80
N TRP A 79 0.42 8.84 -14.82
CA TRP A 79 0.85 8.89 -13.41
C TRP A 79 1.90 7.80 -13.12
N GLY A 80 3.09 7.91 -13.71
CA GLY A 80 4.17 6.93 -13.51
C GLY A 80 4.55 6.78 -12.02
N ASP A 81 4.55 7.90 -11.30
CA ASP A 81 4.81 7.97 -9.87
C ASP A 81 3.81 7.16 -9.02
N LEU A 82 2.55 7.07 -9.43
CA LEU A 82 1.55 6.22 -8.77
C LEU A 82 1.94 4.74 -8.85
N GLN A 83 2.34 4.29 -10.05
CA GLN A 83 2.76 2.91 -10.25
C GLN A 83 4.00 2.60 -9.43
N ASP A 84 5.00 3.46 -9.49
CA ASP A 84 6.27 3.28 -8.78
C ASP A 84 6.03 3.25 -7.27
N ALA A 85 5.29 4.22 -6.72
CA ALA A 85 4.98 4.28 -5.30
C ALA A 85 4.22 3.03 -4.80
N TYR A 86 3.23 2.56 -5.56
CA TYR A 86 2.49 1.36 -5.18
C TYR A 86 3.35 0.10 -5.26
N GLN A 87 4.21 -0.02 -6.28
CA GLN A 87 5.11 -1.15 -6.43
C GLN A 87 6.16 -1.18 -5.32
N THR A 88 6.74 -0.03 -4.95
CA THR A 88 7.69 0.10 -3.84
C THR A 88 7.04 -0.32 -2.52
N LEU A 89 5.83 0.17 -2.22
CA LEU A 89 5.11 -0.25 -1.01
C LEU A 89 4.76 -1.74 -1.02
N TYR A 90 4.38 -2.30 -2.17
CA TYR A 90 4.14 -3.73 -2.28
C TYR A 90 5.39 -4.53 -1.93
N GLN A 91 6.53 -4.23 -2.55
CA GLN A 91 7.80 -4.93 -2.29
C GLN A 91 8.23 -4.81 -0.83
N ALA A 92 8.22 -3.59 -0.29
CA ALA A 92 8.54 -3.36 1.11
C ALA A 92 7.60 -4.14 2.06
N SER A 93 6.30 -4.26 1.72
CA SER A 93 5.38 -5.08 2.51
C SER A 93 5.68 -6.57 2.44
N MET A 94 6.30 -7.06 1.36
CA MET A 94 6.69 -8.46 1.24
C MET A 94 7.92 -8.74 2.09
N THR A 95 8.92 -7.86 2.04
CA THR A 95 10.07 -7.88 2.96
C THR A 95 9.59 -7.85 4.41
N ALA A 96 8.65 -6.97 4.75
CA ALA A 96 8.16 -6.82 6.12
C ALA A 96 7.38 -8.05 6.64
N ARG A 97 6.57 -8.70 5.79
CA ARG A 97 5.70 -9.83 6.21
C ARG A 97 6.33 -11.20 6.02
N TYR A 98 7.16 -11.35 5.01
CA TYR A 98 7.64 -12.65 4.53
C TYR A 98 9.16 -12.73 4.44
N LEU A 99 9.87 -11.68 4.86
CA LEU A 99 11.33 -11.62 4.81
C LEU A 99 11.91 -11.75 3.40
N GLU A 100 11.10 -11.49 2.36
CA GLU A 100 11.60 -11.39 0.98
C GLU A 100 12.78 -10.41 0.92
N ASP A 101 13.84 -10.78 0.21
CA ASP A 101 15.14 -10.10 0.13
C ASP A 101 15.98 -10.09 1.42
N LEU A 102 15.51 -10.68 2.52
CA LEU A 102 16.27 -10.87 3.77
C LEU A 102 16.69 -12.32 4.00
N GLU A 103 16.21 -13.24 3.17
CA GLU A 103 16.59 -14.64 3.15
C GLU A 103 18.13 -14.76 3.05
N GLY A 104 18.78 -15.23 4.12
CA GLY A 104 20.24 -15.36 4.20
C GLY A 104 20.99 -14.17 4.77
N LYS A 105 20.32 -13.10 5.22
CA LYS A 105 20.96 -11.94 5.85
C LYS A 105 21.05 -12.00 7.37
N ASP A 106 20.42 -12.99 8.01
CA ASP A 106 20.34 -13.16 9.47
C ASP A 106 19.86 -11.88 10.19
N ILE A 107 18.86 -11.20 9.61
CA ILE A 107 18.22 -10.02 10.21
C ILE A 107 16.70 -10.15 10.16
N THR A 108 16.02 -9.62 11.17
CA THR A 108 14.56 -9.50 11.16
C THR A 108 14.10 -8.28 10.34
N ALA A 109 12.84 -8.27 9.92
CA ALA A 109 12.23 -7.09 9.28
C ALA A 109 12.27 -5.85 10.18
N ILE A 110 12.06 -6.01 11.49
CA ILE A 110 12.15 -4.91 12.47
C ILE A 110 13.55 -4.29 12.43
N GLU A 111 14.61 -5.11 12.54
CA GLU A 111 15.99 -4.62 12.51
C GLU A 111 16.35 -3.97 11.17
N HIS A 112 15.90 -4.55 10.07
CA HIS A 112 16.04 -3.98 8.74
C HIS A 112 15.48 -2.55 8.68
N TYR A 113 14.20 -2.38 9.03
CA TYR A 113 13.54 -1.09 8.91
C TYR A 113 13.92 -0.10 10.03
N ALA A 114 14.36 -0.58 11.19
CA ALA A 114 14.99 0.27 12.20
C ALA A 114 16.32 0.87 11.69
N LYS A 115 17.11 0.08 10.95
CA LYS A 115 18.40 0.52 10.39
C LYS A 115 18.25 1.47 9.22
N TYR A 116 17.36 1.17 8.26
CA TYR A 116 17.24 1.93 7.01
C TYR A 116 16.14 3.00 7.04
N GLY A 117 15.27 2.98 8.05
CA GLY A 117 14.15 3.89 8.19
C GLY A 117 12.96 3.55 7.29
N VAL A 118 11.83 4.20 7.56
CA VAL A 118 10.53 3.91 6.91
C VAL A 118 9.91 5.11 6.22
N ASP A 119 10.63 6.24 6.15
CA ASP A 119 10.12 7.49 5.59
C ASP A 119 9.72 7.37 4.12
N PHE A 120 10.39 6.48 3.38
CA PHE A 120 10.03 6.17 1.99
C PHE A 120 8.59 5.64 1.90
N ALA A 121 8.14 4.81 2.86
CA ALA A 121 6.80 4.23 2.84
C ALA A 121 5.72 5.30 3.00
N PHE A 122 5.94 6.27 3.89
CA PHE A 122 5.04 7.41 4.07
C PHE A 122 5.02 8.32 2.84
N LYS A 123 6.18 8.58 2.21
CA LYS A 123 6.26 9.34 0.96
C LYS A 123 5.50 8.66 -0.17
N CYS A 124 5.66 7.35 -0.33
CA CYS A 124 4.92 6.58 -1.33
C CYS A 124 3.41 6.62 -1.07
N LEU A 125 2.97 6.47 0.19
CA LEU A 125 1.55 6.57 0.53
C LEU A 125 0.98 7.95 0.19
N GLU A 126 1.72 9.01 0.43
CA GLU A 126 1.29 10.38 0.12
C GLU A 126 1.18 10.64 -1.39
N ILE A 127 2.14 10.14 -2.19
CA ILE A 127 2.04 10.17 -3.66
C ILE A 127 0.75 9.48 -4.13
N ILE A 128 0.46 8.29 -3.58
CA ILE A 128 -0.74 7.52 -3.94
C ILE A 128 -2.00 8.31 -3.58
N LYS A 129 -2.09 8.90 -2.38
CA LYS A 129 -3.24 9.71 -1.98
C LYS A 129 -3.44 10.92 -2.89
N ASN A 130 -2.38 11.68 -3.16
CA ASN A 130 -2.46 12.87 -4.01
C ASN A 130 -2.95 12.56 -5.43
N ARG A 131 -2.67 11.36 -5.96
CA ARG A 131 -3.18 10.94 -7.28
C ARG A 131 -4.63 10.45 -7.27
N LEU A 132 -5.15 10.08 -6.11
CA LEU A 132 -6.46 9.43 -6.00
C LEU A 132 -7.51 10.29 -5.31
N GLU A 133 -7.12 11.30 -4.52
CA GLU A 133 -8.05 12.17 -3.80
C GLU A 133 -8.62 13.32 -4.64
N ASP A 134 -8.20 13.46 -5.90
CA ASP A 134 -8.86 14.30 -6.91
C ASP A 134 -10.29 13.81 -7.27
#